data_AF-A0A520K3I4-F1
#
_entry.id   AF-A0A520K3I4-F1
#
_cell.length_a   1.000
_cell.length_b   1.000
_cell.length_c   1.000
_cell.angle_alpha   90.00
_cell.angle_beta   90.00
_cell.angle_gamma   90.00
#
_symmetry.space_group_name_H-M   'P 1'
#
loop_
_entity.id
_entity.type
_entity.pdbx_description
1 polymer ?
#
loop_
_entity_poly.entity_id
_entity_poly.type
_entity_poly.pdbx_seq_one_letter_code
_entity_poly.pdbx_strand_id
1 'polypeptide(L)'
;MMNKKLLAIVMIAALAAVLVTGFLIQRYSAGASRASEILTASKAAAENLESLQAEAYFFSSLETQSFTDQSKYWLHLDLLRTQDEGKKMKLTFEHFEYTSSDPDRYDAYERLRASLRDAWIIDTSGAFYVYSPLVLNEYVTTFTPQTSLLRYSYIPIADSLHLALLFDRAENATYEGRESVEVGGKIIDSHLVSYEFSYPTVRFAERAQLRTWISAEDYIPVKTELHATSADGAT
;
A
#
# COMPACT_ATOMS: atom_id res chain seq x y z
N MET A 1 -32.47 -13.85 -52.46
CA MET A 1 -31.53 -12.76 -52.84
C MET A 1 -31.25 -11.91 -51.60
N MET A 2 -30.05 -12.02 -51.02
CA MET A 2 -29.69 -11.22 -49.85
C MET A 2 -29.52 -9.75 -50.28
N ASN A 3 -30.24 -8.85 -49.62
CA ASN A 3 -30.29 -7.44 -50.00
C ASN A 3 -28.89 -6.82 -49.82
N LYS A 4 -28.29 -6.29 -50.90
CA LYS A 4 -26.90 -5.77 -50.91
C LYS A 4 -26.63 -4.74 -49.80
N LYS A 5 -27.67 -4.02 -49.36
CA LYS A 5 -27.62 -3.08 -48.22
C LYS A 5 -27.40 -3.79 -46.87
N LEU A 6 -28.01 -4.96 -46.66
CA LEU A 6 -27.85 -5.76 -45.44
C LEU A 6 -26.40 -6.28 -45.33
N LEU A 7 -25.83 -6.70 -46.47
CA LEU A 7 -24.48 -7.24 -46.55
C LEU A 7 -23.42 -6.15 -46.25
N ALA A 8 -23.65 -4.92 -46.71
CA ALA A 8 -22.80 -3.77 -46.39
C ALA A 8 -22.83 -3.40 -44.90
N ILE A 9 -24.02 -3.42 -44.27
CA ILE A 9 -24.16 -3.11 -42.84
C ILE A 9 -23.44 -4.15 -41.96
N VAL A 10 -23.57 -5.45 -42.30
CA VAL A 10 -22.89 -6.53 -41.57
C VAL A 10 -21.37 -6.42 -41.69
N MET A 11 -20.86 -6.08 -42.89
CA MET A 11 -19.42 -5.84 -43.10
C MET A 11 -18.89 -4.66 -42.29
N ILE A 12 -19.63 -3.54 -42.23
CA ILE A 12 -19.23 -2.37 -41.45
C ILE A 12 -19.24 -2.67 -39.95
N ALA A 13 -20.27 -3.38 -39.46
CA ALA A 13 -20.36 -3.79 -38.06
C ALA A 13 -19.22 -4.75 -37.68
N ALA A 14 -18.87 -5.70 -38.55
CA ALA A 14 -17.74 -6.61 -38.33
C ALA A 14 -16.41 -5.85 -38.31
N LEU A 15 -16.19 -4.90 -39.22
CA LEU A 15 -14.97 -4.09 -39.25
C LEU A 15 -14.83 -3.20 -38.00
N ALA A 16 -15.93 -2.60 -37.55
CA ALA A 16 -15.97 -1.80 -36.33
C ALA A 16 -15.68 -2.65 -35.08
N ALA A 17 -16.26 -3.86 -34.99
CA ALA A 17 -15.99 -4.78 -33.88
C ALA A 17 -14.52 -5.21 -33.83
N VAL A 18 -13.89 -5.48 -34.97
CA VAL A 18 -12.45 -5.83 -35.06
C VAL A 18 -11.56 -4.64 -34.68
N LEU A 19 -11.90 -3.43 -35.11
CA LEU A 19 -11.15 -2.21 -34.74
C LEU A 19 -11.25 -1.90 -33.23
N VAL A 20 -12.44 -2.03 -32.65
CA VAL A 20 -12.66 -1.81 -31.21
C VAL A 20 -11.92 -2.87 -30.39
N THR A 21 -12.02 -4.14 -30.75
CA THR A 21 -11.27 -5.21 -30.06
C THR A 21 -9.77 -5.07 -30.23
N GLY A 22 -9.28 -4.75 -31.43
CA GLY A 22 -7.85 -4.50 -31.68
C GLY A 22 -7.30 -3.32 -30.86
N PHE A 23 -8.06 -2.22 -30.77
CA PHE A 23 -7.69 -1.04 -29.98
C PHE A 23 -7.68 -1.33 -28.47
N LEU A 24 -8.66 -2.10 -27.97
CA LEU A 24 -8.72 -2.51 -26.57
C LEU A 24 -7.54 -3.44 -26.21
N ILE A 25 -7.19 -4.39 -27.08
CA ILE A 25 -6.05 -5.31 -26.86
C ILE A 25 -4.72 -4.54 -26.84
N GLN A 26 -4.52 -3.59 -27.77
CA GLN A 26 -3.30 -2.78 -27.80
C GLN A 26 -3.15 -1.91 -26.56
N ARG A 27 -4.22 -1.23 -26.13
CA ARG A 27 -4.18 -0.41 -24.90
C ARG A 27 -3.93 -1.24 -23.64
N TYR A 28 -4.55 -2.43 -23.55
CA TYR A 28 -4.40 -3.30 -22.39
C TYR A 28 -2.95 -3.83 -22.25
N SER A 29 -2.34 -4.24 -23.37
CA SER A 29 -0.94 -4.72 -23.35
C SER A 29 0.07 -3.61 -23.02
N ALA A 30 -0.12 -2.40 -23.55
CA ALA A 30 0.76 -1.28 -23.29
C ALA A 30 0.64 -0.76 -21.84
N GLY A 31 -0.58 -0.74 -21.29
CA GLY A 31 -0.83 -0.35 -19.91
C GLY A 31 -0.20 -1.31 -18.89
N ALA A 32 -0.31 -2.62 -19.14
CA ALA A 32 0.29 -3.65 -18.29
C ALA A 32 1.83 -3.62 -18.33
N SER A 33 2.44 -3.47 -19.52
CA SER A 33 3.91 -3.36 -19.65
C SER A 33 4.45 -2.15 -18.87
N ARG A 34 3.80 -0.99 -19.03
CA ARG A 34 4.24 0.24 -18.37
C ARG A 34 4.06 0.20 -16.85
N ALA A 35 2.98 -0.42 -16.36
CA ALA A 35 2.78 -0.63 -14.93
C ALA A 35 3.93 -1.46 -14.33
N SER A 36 4.27 -2.58 -14.97
CA SER A 36 5.36 -3.46 -14.55
C SER A 36 6.72 -2.75 -14.50
N GLU A 37 7.03 -1.94 -15.51
CA GLU A 37 8.25 -1.13 -15.55
C GLU A 37 8.33 -0.14 -14.38
N ILE A 38 7.24 0.58 -14.10
CA ILE A 38 7.18 1.57 -13.01
C ILE A 38 7.31 0.89 -11.65
N LEU A 39 6.60 -0.23 -11.43
CA LEU A 39 6.69 -1.01 -10.20
C LEU A 39 8.10 -1.56 -10.00
N THR A 40 8.75 -2.08 -11.05
CA THR A 40 10.13 -2.57 -10.99
C THR A 40 11.11 -1.45 -10.65
N ALA A 41 10.98 -0.30 -11.30
CA ALA A 41 11.81 0.87 -11.01
C ALA A 41 11.62 1.37 -9.57
N SER A 42 10.39 1.38 -9.08
CA SER A 42 10.06 1.81 -7.72
C SER A 42 10.60 0.86 -6.65
N LYS A 43 10.51 -0.45 -6.87
CA LYS A 43 11.16 -1.45 -6.02
C LYS A 43 12.67 -1.20 -5.96
N ALA A 44 13.32 -1.04 -7.10
CA ALA A 44 14.75 -0.75 -7.16
C ALA A 44 15.11 0.56 -6.45
N ALA A 45 14.30 1.61 -6.58
CA ALA A 45 14.50 2.87 -5.89
C ALA A 45 14.42 2.71 -4.37
N ALA A 46 13.40 2.00 -3.86
CA ALA A 46 13.27 1.69 -2.43
C ALA A 46 14.43 0.83 -1.91
N GLU A 47 14.83 -0.21 -2.66
CA GLU A 47 15.97 -1.08 -2.32
C GLU A 47 17.31 -0.32 -2.27
N ASN A 48 17.46 0.75 -3.07
CA ASN A 48 18.69 1.53 -3.16
C ASN A 48 18.66 2.86 -2.39
N LEU A 49 17.53 3.23 -1.79
CA LEU A 49 17.38 4.46 -1.01
C LEU A 49 18.43 4.56 0.11
N GLU A 50 19.31 5.55 0.06
CA GLU A 50 20.45 5.62 1.00
C GLU A 50 20.06 6.16 2.37
N SER A 51 19.21 7.19 2.38
CA SER A 51 18.73 7.86 3.57
C SER A 51 17.38 8.52 3.27
N LEU A 52 16.54 8.61 4.29
CA LEU A 52 15.26 9.30 4.24
C LEU A 52 14.93 9.77 5.64
N GLN A 53 14.40 10.98 5.73
CA GLN A 53 13.67 11.46 6.90
C GLN A 53 12.32 11.97 6.43
N ALA A 54 11.24 11.42 7.00
CA ALA A 54 9.89 11.75 6.56
C ALA A 54 8.89 11.67 7.72
N GLU A 55 7.86 12.51 7.64
CA GLU A 55 6.64 12.31 8.43
C GLU A 55 5.70 11.39 7.68
N ALA A 56 5.27 10.33 8.34
CA ALA A 56 4.40 9.31 7.78
C ALA A 56 3.04 9.31 8.48
N TYR A 57 1.98 9.39 7.67
CA TYR A 57 0.60 9.49 8.10
C TYR A 57 -0.16 8.27 7.61
N PHE A 58 -0.75 7.53 8.55
CA PHE A 58 -1.52 6.33 8.24
C PHE A 58 -2.95 6.53 8.69
N PHE A 59 -3.90 6.27 7.80
CA PHE A 59 -5.32 6.25 8.13
C PHE A 59 -5.88 4.88 7.78
N SER A 60 -6.59 4.29 8.73
CA SER A 60 -7.34 3.05 8.54
C SER A 60 -8.80 3.29 8.90
N SER A 61 -9.69 2.72 8.09
CA SER A 61 -11.13 2.69 8.34
C SER A 61 -11.60 1.25 8.10
N LEU A 62 -12.20 0.66 9.13
CA LEU A 62 -12.85 -0.62 9.09
C LEU A 62 -14.34 -0.39 9.34
N GLU A 63 -15.16 -0.82 8.39
CA GLU A 63 -16.61 -0.75 8.52
C GLU A 63 -17.18 -2.17 8.40
N THR A 64 -18.02 -2.53 9.37
CA THR A 64 -18.78 -3.78 9.39
C THR A 64 -20.26 -3.45 9.55
N GLN A 65 -21.13 -4.47 9.47
CA GLN A 65 -22.56 -4.28 9.73
C GLN A 65 -22.84 -3.82 11.17
N SER A 66 -21.96 -4.16 12.12
CA SER A 66 -22.18 -3.99 13.56
C SER A 66 -21.39 -2.83 14.18
N PHE A 67 -20.31 -2.39 13.55
CA PHE A 67 -19.48 -1.31 14.08
C PHE A 67 -18.63 -0.65 12.98
N THR A 68 -18.22 0.58 13.28
CA THR A 68 -17.21 1.33 12.52
C THR A 68 -16.02 1.62 13.41
N ASP A 69 -14.83 1.48 12.84
CA ASP A 69 -13.57 1.65 13.52
C ASP A 69 -12.60 2.45 12.66
N GLN A 70 -12.04 3.52 13.22
CA GLN A 70 -11.11 4.39 12.53
C GLN A 70 -9.88 4.61 13.40
N SER A 71 -8.71 4.56 12.77
CA SER A 71 -7.45 4.86 13.44
C SER A 71 -6.54 5.69 12.55
N LYS A 72 -5.78 6.57 13.20
CA LYS A 72 -4.77 7.41 12.58
C LYS A 72 -3.47 7.30 13.35
N TYR A 73 -2.38 7.08 12.63
CA TYR A 73 -1.04 7.04 13.20
C TYR A 73 -0.18 8.11 12.54
N TRP A 74 0.56 8.84 13.37
CA TRP A 74 1.60 9.76 12.95
C TRP A 74 2.93 9.22 13.44
N LEU A 75 3.86 9.01 12.51
CA LEU A 75 5.18 8.49 12.81
C LEU A 75 6.25 9.32 12.09
N HIS A 76 7.34 9.60 12.79
CA HIS A 76 8.57 10.04 12.18
C HIS A 76 9.36 8.83 11.68
N LEU A 77 9.85 8.89 10.45
CA LEU A 77 10.45 7.78 9.74
C LEU A 77 11.89 8.14 9.35
N ASP A 78 12.86 7.49 9.97
CA ASP A 78 14.30 7.64 9.70
C ASP A 78 14.84 6.37 9.03
N LEU A 79 15.31 6.48 7.78
CA LEU A 79 16.13 5.44 7.17
C LEU A 79 17.60 5.70 7.49
N LEU A 80 18.13 4.89 8.40
CA LEU A 80 19.49 4.96 8.91
C LEU A 80 20.37 3.97 8.15
N ARG A 81 21.36 4.48 7.41
CA ARG A 81 22.44 3.63 6.88
C ARG A 81 23.60 3.66 7.86
N THR A 82 23.89 2.51 8.46
CA THR A 82 25.12 2.32 9.22
C THR A 82 26.16 1.69 8.30
N GLN A 83 27.40 2.17 8.33
CA GLN A 83 28.46 1.67 7.43
C GLN A 83 28.72 0.17 7.61
N ASP A 84 28.42 -0.39 8.78
CA ASP A 84 28.75 -1.76 9.15
C ASP A 84 27.55 -2.69 9.37
N GLU A 85 26.33 -2.19 9.57
CA GLU A 85 25.17 -3.03 9.99
C GLU A 85 23.99 -3.01 9.00
N GLY A 86 24.19 -2.45 7.80
CA GLY A 86 23.17 -2.37 6.76
C GLY A 86 22.13 -1.26 6.97
N LYS A 87 21.03 -1.35 6.22
CA LYS A 87 19.91 -0.39 6.28
C LYS A 87 19.03 -0.72 7.47
N LYS A 88 18.75 0.29 8.30
CA LYS A 88 17.81 0.21 9.42
C LYS A 88 16.74 1.27 9.22
N MET A 89 15.50 0.94 9.53
CA MET A 89 14.39 1.89 9.50
C MET A 89 13.91 2.10 10.91
N LYS A 90 13.95 3.34 11.40
CA LYS A 90 13.40 3.72 12.69
C LYS A 90 12.07 4.42 12.48
N LEU A 91 11.04 3.94 13.14
CA LEU A 91 9.72 4.57 13.23
C LEU A 91 9.58 5.10 14.66
N THR A 92 9.43 6.40 14.83
CA THR A 92 9.15 7.02 16.13
C THR A 92 7.68 7.41 16.15
N PHE A 93 6.92 6.93 17.13
CA PHE A 93 5.52 7.27 17.25
C PHE A 93 5.36 8.69 17.78
N GLU A 94 4.60 9.52 17.07
CA GLU A 94 4.33 10.90 17.50
C GLU A 94 2.95 11.04 18.10
N HIS A 95 1.94 10.51 17.40
CA HIS A 95 0.55 10.68 17.77
C HIS A 95 -0.31 9.51 17.29
N PHE A 96 -1.40 9.27 18.02
CA PHE A 96 -2.39 8.25 17.69
C PHE A 96 -3.79 8.76 18.03
N GLU A 97 -4.67 8.72 17.04
CA GLU A 97 -6.09 9.04 17.18
C GLU A 97 -6.92 7.85 16.74
N TYR A 98 -8.10 7.72 17.36
CA TYR A 98 -9.03 6.68 16.99
C TYR A 98 -10.46 7.09 17.32
N THR A 99 -11.38 6.46 16.61
CA THR A 99 -12.81 6.53 16.86
C THR A 99 -13.37 5.13 16.66
N SER A 100 -14.10 4.62 17.65
CA SER A 100 -14.77 3.31 17.55
C SER A 100 -16.20 3.42 18.05
N SER A 101 -17.14 2.79 17.34
CA SER A 101 -18.51 2.64 17.84
C SER A 101 -18.65 1.46 18.81
N ASP A 102 -17.60 0.65 18.98
CA ASP A 102 -17.52 -0.49 19.89
C ASP A 102 -16.79 -0.09 21.20
N PRO A 103 -17.45 -0.14 22.36
CA PRO A 103 -16.84 0.23 23.65
C PRO A 103 -15.62 -0.61 24.04
N ASP A 104 -15.61 -1.91 23.75
CA ASP A 104 -14.49 -2.78 24.15
C ASP A 104 -13.23 -2.47 23.33
N ARG A 105 -13.43 -2.15 22.05
CA ARG A 105 -12.36 -1.66 21.17
C ARG A 105 -11.88 -0.28 21.58
N TYR A 106 -12.80 0.60 21.98
CA TYR A 106 -12.44 1.93 22.48
C TYR A 106 -11.44 1.85 23.65
N ASP A 107 -11.69 0.98 24.62
CA ASP A 107 -10.78 0.75 25.74
C ASP A 107 -9.44 0.13 25.31
N ALA A 108 -9.46 -0.77 24.33
CA ALA A 108 -8.24 -1.33 23.76
C ALA A 108 -7.39 -0.25 23.06
N TYR A 109 -8.02 0.69 22.36
CA TYR A 109 -7.33 1.81 21.75
C TYR A 109 -6.84 2.84 22.75
N GLU A 110 -7.54 3.09 23.86
CA GLU A 110 -7.01 3.94 24.93
C GLU A 110 -5.70 3.35 25.48
N ARG A 111 -5.69 2.03 25.72
CA ARG A 111 -4.47 1.32 26.14
C ARG A 111 -3.38 1.42 25.08
N LEU A 112 -3.70 1.21 23.80
CA LEU A 112 -2.75 1.36 22.71
C LEU A 112 -2.18 2.79 22.65
N ARG A 113 -3.03 3.81 22.74
CA ARG A 113 -2.62 5.22 22.75
C ARG A 113 -1.60 5.51 23.84
N ALA A 114 -1.86 5.03 25.06
CA ALA A 114 -0.91 5.16 26.16
C ALA A 114 0.41 4.44 25.82
N SER A 115 0.32 3.22 25.31
CA SER A 115 1.45 2.34 24.96
C SER A 115 2.36 2.90 23.88
N LEU A 116 1.80 3.65 22.94
CA LEU A 116 2.53 4.25 21.83
C LEU A 116 3.22 5.57 22.22
N ARG A 117 2.94 6.12 23.41
CA ARG A 117 3.62 7.33 23.90
C ARG A 117 5.11 7.05 24.06
N ASP A 118 5.93 7.82 23.36
CA ASP A 118 7.39 7.69 23.29
C ASP A 118 7.88 6.33 22.76
N ALA A 119 6.99 5.56 22.12
CA ALA A 119 7.34 4.28 21.54
C ALA A 119 8.17 4.47 20.27
N TRP A 120 8.95 3.46 19.92
CA TRP A 120 9.62 3.40 18.63
C TRP A 120 9.80 1.96 18.16
N ILE A 121 9.95 1.79 16.85
CA ILE A 121 10.32 0.54 16.19
C ILE A 121 11.66 0.77 15.49
N ILE A 122 12.62 -0.14 15.64
CA ILE A 122 13.79 -0.23 14.78
C ILE A 122 13.69 -1.53 13.98
N ASP A 123 13.55 -1.42 12.68
CA ASP A 123 13.52 -2.53 11.74
C ASP A 123 14.88 -2.72 11.07
N THR A 124 15.39 -3.94 11.12
CA THR A 124 16.67 -4.37 10.54
C THR A 124 16.48 -5.33 9.36
N SER A 125 15.29 -5.35 8.76
CA SER A 125 14.81 -6.28 7.73
C SER A 125 14.62 -7.73 8.19
N GLY A 126 15.51 -8.27 9.02
CA GLY A 126 15.42 -9.63 9.58
C GLY A 126 14.75 -9.71 10.95
N ALA A 127 14.75 -8.62 11.70
CA ALA A 127 14.09 -8.48 12.99
C ALA A 127 13.63 -7.02 13.18
N PHE A 128 12.60 -6.81 13.98
CA PHE A 128 12.27 -5.47 14.47
C PHE A 128 12.21 -5.42 16.00
N TYR A 129 12.70 -4.33 16.55
CA TYR A 129 12.80 -4.07 17.98
C TYR A 129 11.78 -2.99 18.34
N VAL A 130 10.95 -3.26 19.33
CA VAL A 130 9.93 -2.34 19.81
C VAL A 130 10.29 -1.89 21.20
N TYR A 131 10.36 -0.58 21.40
CA TYR A 131 10.34 0.05 22.72
C TYR A 131 8.95 0.60 22.97
N SER A 132 8.33 0.17 24.07
CA SER A 132 7.04 0.69 24.54
C SER A 132 7.04 0.70 26.07
N PRO A 133 7.15 1.88 26.71
CA PRO A 133 7.46 1.99 28.13
C PRO A 133 6.34 1.49 29.06
N LEU A 134 5.12 1.27 28.55
CA LEU A 134 3.94 0.91 29.36
C LEU A 134 3.45 -0.52 29.15
N VAL A 135 3.99 -1.29 28.20
CA VAL A 135 3.44 -2.62 27.82
C VAL A 135 4.44 -3.75 27.98
N LEU A 136 5.72 -3.48 27.80
CA LEU A 136 6.73 -4.52 27.70
C LEU A 136 7.45 -4.65 29.04
N ASN A 137 7.51 -5.87 29.59
CA ASN A 137 8.23 -6.19 30.82
C ASN A 137 9.74 -5.88 30.71
N GLU A 138 10.26 -5.85 29.47
CA GLU A 138 11.59 -5.42 29.08
C GLU A 138 11.48 -4.11 28.31
N TYR A 139 12.41 -3.17 28.52
CA TYR A 139 12.39 -1.88 27.82
C TYR A 139 12.33 -2.04 26.28
N VAL A 140 12.89 -3.11 25.71
CA VAL A 140 12.86 -3.40 24.27
C VAL A 140 12.49 -4.87 24.04
N THR A 141 11.50 -5.14 23.18
CA THR A 141 11.10 -6.51 22.78
C THR A 141 11.40 -6.75 21.31
N THR A 142 11.86 -7.96 20.99
CA THR A 142 12.23 -8.36 19.62
C THR A 142 11.11 -9.16 18.96
N PHE A 143 10.83 -8.85 17.70
CA PHE A 143 9.82 -9.52 16.87
C PHE A 143 10.36 -9.84 15.47
N THR A 144 9.71 -10.78 14.80
CA THR A 144 10.01 -11.13 13.41
C THR A 144 9.09 -10.36 12.45
N PRO A 145 9.64 -9.59 11.49
CA PRO A 145 8.83 -8.90 10.49
C PRO A 145 8.13 -9.91 9.57
N GLN A 146 6.94 -9.57 9.10
CA GLN A 146 6.19 -10.40 8.18
C GLN A 146 6.49 -10.04 6.73
N THR A 147 6.61 -11.06 5.87
CA THR A 147 6.60 -10.88 4.40
C THR A 147 5.16 -10.79 3.88
N SER A 148 4.39 -9.90 4.50
CA SER A 148 2.98 -9.63 4.21
C SER A 148 2.78 -8.12 4.10
N LEU A 149 1.57 -7.73 3.72
CA LEU A 149 1.17 -6.33 3.64
C LEU A 149 1.30 -5.61 4.99
N LEU A 150 0.95 -6.28 6.09
CA LEU A 150 1.08 -5.78 7.45
C LEU A 150 2.39 -6.30 8.05
N ARG A 151 3.47 -5.55 7.80
CA ARG A 151 4.82 -5.95 8.18
C ARG A 151 5.00 -6.16 9.69
N TYR A 152 4.42 -5.24 10.48
CA TYR A 152 4.57 -5.21 11.93
C TYR A 152 3.35 -5.85 12.60
N SER A 153 3.56 -6.91 13.38
CA SER A 153 2.48 -7.47 14.20
C SER A 153 2.09 -6.56 15.37
N TYR A 154 2.90 -5.54 15.67
CA TYR A 154 2.67 -4.59 16.75
C TYR A 154 1.64 -3.50 16.39
N ILE A 155 1.62 -3.06 15.13
CA ILE A 155 0.69 -2.03 14.62
C ILE A 155 0.20 -2.38 13.20
N PRO A 156 -1.09 -2.22 12.89
CA PRO A 156 -1.66 -2.58 11.60
C PRO A 156 -1.45 -1.47 10.55
N ILE A 157 -0.20 -1.16 10.22
CA ILE A 157 0.15 -0.19 9.17
C ILE A 157 0.74 -0.88 7.94
N ALA A 158 0.52 -0.28 6.78
CA ALA A 158 1.15 -0.67 5.52
C ALA A 158 1.96 0.53 5.00
N ASP A 159 3.28 0.48 5.16
CA ASP A 159 4.17 1.56 4.73
C ASP A 159 4.55 1.42 3.25
N SER A 160 4.48 2.53 2.51
CA SER A 160 4.71 2.56 1.06
C SER A 160 6.09 2.04 0.66
N LEU A 161 7.12 2.22 1.50
CA LEU A 161 8.47 1.74 1.21
C LEU A 161 8.57 0.22 1.28
N HIS A 162 8.01 -0.40 2.32
CA HIS A 162 7.90 -1.86 2.42
C HIS A 162 6.99 -2.43 1.33
N LEU A 163 5.87 -1.76 1.01
CA LEU A 163 4.99 -2.19 -0.08
C LEU A 163 5.73 -2.27 -1.42
N ALA A 164 6.64 -1.33 -1.69
CA ALA A 164 7.46 -1.38 -2.91
C ALA A 164 8.36 -2.61 -2.98
N LEU A 165 8.84 -3.13 -1.86
CA LEU A 165 9.63 -4.37 -1.82
C LEU A 165 8.81 -5.59 -2.24
N LEU A 166 7.47 -5.51 -2.15
CA LEU A 166 6.52 -6.57 -2.50
C LEU A 166 5.96 -6.45 -3.92
N PHE A 167 6.38 -5.46 -4.71
CA PHE A 167 5.84 -5.23 -6.06
C PHE A 167 6.08 -6.36 -7.06
N ASP A 168 7.04 -7.25 -6.80
CA ASP A 168 7.22 -8.49 -7.56
C ASP A 168 6.06 -9.48 -7.40
N ARG A 169 5.22 -9.30 -6.38
CA ARG A 169 4.00 -10.07 -6.14
C ARG A 169 2.73 -9.36 -6.60
N ALA A 170 2.85 -8.20 -7.25
CA ALA A 170 1.70 -7.43 -7.69
C ALA A 170 1.00 -8.16 -8.86
N GLU A 171 -0.30 -8.34 -8.73
CA GLU A 171 -1.16 -8.97 -9.72
C GLU A 171 -1.98 -7.88 -10.44
N ASN A 172 -2.40 -8.16 -11.68
CA ASN A 172 -3.32 -7.30 -12.44
C ASN A 172 -2.89 -5.81 -12.52
N ALA A 173 -1.58 -5.55 -12.53
CA ALA A 173 -1.04 -4.19 -12.49
C ALA A 173 -1.43 -3.36 -13.73
N THR A 174 -1.96 -2.16 -13.50
CA THR A 174 -2.46 -1.25 -14.52
C THR A 174 -1.92 0.16 -14.27
N TYR A 175 -1.34 0.77 -15.30
CA TYR A 175 -0.92 2.17 -15.26
C TYR A 175 -2.12 3.08 -15.52
N GLU A 176 -2.48 3.91 -14.54
CA GLU A 176 -3.64 4.80 -14.64
C GLU A 176 -3.30 6.18 -15.22
N GLY A 177 -2.02 6.58 -15.20
CA GLY A 177 -1.58 7.85 -15.76
C GLY A 177 -0.59 8.60 -14.87
N ARG A 178 -0.48 9.91 -15.10
CA ARG A 178 0.21 10.84 -14.19
C ARG A 178 -0.82 11.66 -13.43
N GLU A 179 -0.55 11.87 -12.15
CA GLU A 179 -1.34 12.70 -11.27
C GLU A 179 -0.42 13.47 -10.32
N SER A 180 -0.76 14.73 -10.04
CA SER A 180 -0.10 15.50 -8.99
C SER A 180 -0.81 15.28 -7.66
N VAL A 181 -0.08 14.77 -6.66
CA VAL A 181 -0.60 14.48 -5.33
C VAL A 181 0.07 15.38 -4.30
N GLU A 182 -0.72 15.91 -3.35
CA GLU A 182 -0.19 16.68 -2.22
C GLU A 182 0.19 15.74 -1.08
N VAL A 183 1.46 15.76 -0.67
CA VAL A 183 2.00 14.97 0.44
C VAL A 183 2.85 15.89 1.31
N GLY A 184 2.51 16.01 2.60
CA GLY A 184 3.26 16.86 3.54
C GLY A 184 3.36 18.34 3.11
N GLY A 185 2.31 18.87 2.48
CA GLY A 185 2.28 20.25 1.96
C GLY A 185 3.11 20.50 0.70
N LYS A 186 3.59 19.44 0.03
CA LYS A 186 4.30 19.51 -1.25
C LYS A 186 3.50 18.80 -2.34
N ILE A 187 3.43 19.42 -3.51
CA ILE A 187 2.83 18.81 -4.70
C ILE A 187 3.90 17.96 -5.40
N ILE A 188 3.63 16.67 -5.57
CA ILE A 188 4.53 15.70 -6.20
C ILE A 188 3.86 15.14 -7.45
N ASP A 189 4.49 15.33 -8.61
CA ASP A 189 4.03 14.71 -9.85
C ASP A 189 4.40 13.22 -9.86
N SER A 190 3.38 12.37 -10.02
CA SER A 190 3.48 10.94 -9.73
C SER A 190 2.88 10.10 -10.85
N HIS A 191 3.49 8.94 -11.10
CA HIS A 191 2.85 7.83 -11.78
C HIS A 191 1.84 7.17 -10.85
N LEU A 192 0.62 6.94 -11.34
CA LEU A 192 -0.39 6.18 -10.63
C LEU A 192 -0.47 4.77 -11.18
N VAL A 193 -0.26 3.78 -10.32
CA VAL A 193 -0.35 2.37 -10.64
C VAL A 193 -1.32 1.68 -9.68
N SER A 194 -2.24 0.93 -10.26
CA SER A 194 -3.19 0.09 -9.52
C SER A 194 -2.85 -1.37 -9.70
N TYR A 195 -2.97 -2.16 -8.63
CA TYR A 195 -2.59 -3.57 -8.62
C TYR A 195 -3.32 -4.29 -7.49
N GLU A 196 -3.23 -5.62 -7.50
CA GLU A 196 -3.81 -6.48 -6.48
C GLU A 196 -2.72 -7.26 -5.75
N PHE A 197 -2.95 -7.52 -4.48
CA PHE A 197 -2.23 -8.55 -3.73
C PHE A 197 -3.21 -9.62 -3.24
N SER A 198 -2.79 -10.87 -3.34
CA SER A 198 -3.52 -12.03 -2.84
C SER A 198 -2.70 -12.80 -1.80
N TYR A 199 -3.18 -13.97 -1.36
CA TYR A 199 -2.41 -14.87 -0.51
C TYR A 199 -1.08 -15.29 -1.19
N PRO A 200 0.08 -15.27 -0.49
CA PRO A 200 0.27 -15.12 0.95
C PRO A 200 0.55 -13.69 1.42
N THR A 201 0.59 -12.70 0.52
CA THR A 201 0.90 -11.30 0.81
C THR A 201 -0.21 -10.65 1.64
N VAL A 202 -1.46 -10.97 1.33
CA VAL A 202 -2.65 -10.60 2.11
C VAL A 202 -3.17 -11.84 2.82
N ARG A 203 -3.32 -11.76 4.14
CA ARG A 203 -3.79 -12.87 4.98
C ARG A 203 -5.14 -12.61 5.65
N PHE A 204 -5.59 -11.37 5.66
CA PHE A 204 -6.84 -10.95 6.32
C PHE A 204 -8.02 -10.80 5.34
N ALA A 205 -7.78 -10.99 4.05
CA ALA A 205 -8.76 -10.96 2.98
C ALA A 205 -8.31 -11.87 1.83
N GLU A 206 -9.23 -12.24 0.93
CA GLU A 206 -8.89 -13.00 -0.27
C GLU A 206 -7.98 -12.21 -1.22
N ARG A 207 -8.27 -10.91 -1.34
CA ARG A 207 -7.53 -9.96 -2.16
C ARG A 207 -7.56 -8.58 -1.53
N ALA A 208 -6.52 -7.79 -1.78
CA ALA A 208 -6.50 -6.36 -1.54
C ALA A 208 -6.21 -5.64 -2.86
N GLN A 209 -6.97 -4.59 -3.14
CA GLN A 209 -6.74 -3.66 -4.24
C GLN A 209 -5.94 -2.48 -3.71
N LEU A 210 -4.88 -2.13 -4.43
CA LEU A 210 -4.00 -1.04 -4.06
C LEU A 210 -3.88 -0.06 -5.21
N ARG A 211 -3.76 1.22 -4.86
CA ARG A 211 -3.41 2.32 -5.77
C ARG A 211 -2.23 3.06 -5.17
N THR A 212 -1.09 3.07 -5.85
CA THR A 212 0.12 3.73 -5.37
C THR A 212 0.52 4.86 -6.30
N TRP A 213 0.75 6.03 -5.71
CA TRP A 213 1.38 7.18 -6.35
C TRP A 213 2.89 7.06 -6.17
N ILE A 214 3.59 6.95 -7.28
CA ILE A 214 5.03 6.76 -7.36
C ILE A 214 5.61 8.02 -7.99
N SER A 215 6.47 8.74 -7.26
CA SER A 215 7.11 9.96 -7.74
C SER A 215 7.73 9.73 -9.12
N ALA A 216 7.44 10.62 -10.07
CA ALA A 216 7.93 10.46 -11.43
C ALA A 216 9.37 10.97 -11.63
N GLU A 217 9.96 11.56 -10.59
CA GLU A 217 11.36 12.01 -10.57
C GLU A 217 12.31 10.89 -10.14
N ASP A 218 12.00 10.24 -9.02
CA ASP A 218 12.90 9.30 -8.33
C ASP A 218 12.31 7.90 -8.14
N TYR A 219 11.08 7.67 -8.58
CA TYR A 219 10.34 6.41 -8.44
C TYR A 219 10.09 5.98 -6.98
N ILE A 220 10.22 6.89 -6.01
CA ILE A 220 9.88 6.58 -4.61
C ILE A 220 8.35 6.63 -4.43
N PRO A 221 7.73 5.62 -3.80
CA PRO A 221 6.30 5.63 -3.56
C PRO A 221 5.96 6.63 -2.45
N VAL A 222 5.04 7.57 -2.73
CA VAL A 222 4.73 8.69 -1.83
C VAL A 222 3.38 8.56 -1.14
N LYS A 223 2.45 7.80 -1.73
CA LYS A 223 1.11 7.53 -1.17
C LYS A 223 0.62 6.18 -1.67
N THR A 224 -0.01 5.42 -0.79
CA THR A 224 -0.75 4.21 -1.18
C THR A 224 -2.13 4.22 -0.55
N GLU A 225 -3.15 3.95 -1.36
CA GLU A 225 -4.50 3.63 -0.91
C GLU A 225 -4.70 2.12 -1.01
N LEU A 226 -5.28 1.55 0.04
CA LEU A 226 -5.58 0.13 0.13
C LEU A 226 -7.06 -0.06 0.39
N HIS A 227 -7.67 -0.95 -0.39
CA HIS A 227 -9.02 -1.42 -0.18
C HIS A 227 -9.04 -2.95 -0.15
N ALA A 228 -9.66 -3.52 0.87
CA ALA A 228 -9.83 -4.96 0.99
C ALA A 228 -11.19 -5.27 1.60
N THR A 229 -11.82 -6.34 1.13
CA THR A 229 -13.09 -6.81 1.65
C THR A 229 -12.89 -8.25 2.14
N SER A 230 -13.20 -8.51 3.41
CA SER A 230 -13.28 -9.89 3.91
C SER A 230 -14.47 -10.59 3.25
N ALA A 231 -14.31 -11.87 2.90
CA ALA A 231 -15.38 -12.70 2.34
C ALA A 231 -16.47 -13.08 3.36
N ASP A 232 -16.39 -12.61 4.62
CA ASP A 232 -17.34 -12.93 5.71
C ASP A 232 -18.77 -12.38 5.53
N GLY A 233 -19.14 -11.94 4.31
CA GLY A 233 -20.50 -11.53 3.95
C GLY A 233 -21.39 -12.65 3.38
N ALA A 234 -20.96 -13.91 3.43
CA ALA A 234 -21.71 -15.06 2.93
C ALA A 234 -22.27 -15.94 4.07
N THR A 235 -23.07 -15.35 4.96
CA THR A 235 -24.06 -16.09 5.77
C THR A 235 -25.27 -15.22 6.06
#